data_AF-A0A4Q6B4G6-F1
#
_entry.id   AF-A0A4Q6B4G6-F1
#
_cell.length_a   1.000
_cell.length_b   1.000
_cell.length_c   1.000
_cell.angle_alpha   90.00
_cell.angle_beta   90.00
_cell.angle_gamma   90.00
#
_symmetry.space_group_name_H-M   'P 1'
#
loop_
_entity.id
_entity.type
_entity.pdbx_description
1 polymer ?
#
loop_
_entity_poly.entity_id
_entity_poly.type
_entity_poly.pdbx_seq_one_letter_code
_entity_poly.pdbx_strand_id
1 'polypeptide(L)'
;LAKHKHSIHHLEALLFGQAGLLESAFEDDYPLLLQREYRYLQKKLSLQPVAVPLQFLRMRPGNFPTIRLSQLAALIQQSSHIFSKLLETEQLSAVTSFFDVSANDFWHYHYTFHLSSPFKPKTLGADSIQNIVINTLAPVLFAYGLHQGKEEFKEKALRWLSELAAEKNSITRGFSLLGIKSKTAFDSQALIELKNEYCSHKRCLHCAVGASLLKREAYRAVEAGLGK
;
A
#
# COMPACT_ATOMS: atom_id res chain seq x y z
N LEU A 1 -13.54 -14.87 -0.20
CA LEU A 1 -13.78 -13.71 -1.08
C LEU A 1 -14.11 -14.10 -2.52
N ALA A 2 -13.24 -14.79 -3.28
CA ALA A 2 -13.51 -15.15 -4.69
C ALA A 2 -14.87 -15.88 -4.94
N LYS A 3 -15.27 -16.81 -4.05
CA LYS A 3 -16.57 -17.49 -4.11
C LYS A 3 -17.79 -16.57 -3.95
N HIS A 4 -17.60 -15.37 -3.41
CA HIS A 4 -18.66 -14.39 -3.14
C HIS A 4 -18.59 -13.17 -4.06
N LYS A 5 -17.70 -13.17 -5.08
CA LYS A 5 -17.44 -12.00 -5.92
C LYS A 5 -18.65 -11.44 -6.66
N HIS A 6 -19.69 -12.25 -6.84
CA HIS A 6 -20.91 -11.86 -7.56
C HIS A 6 -21.87 -10.98 -6.72
N SER A 7 -21.59 -10.80 -5.43
CA SER A 7 -22.39 -9.93 -4.54
C SER A 7 -21.47 -8.96 -3.80
N ILE A 8 -21.60 -7.67 -4.12
CA ILE A 8 -20.87 -6.62 -3.42
C ILE A 8 -21.20 -6.62 -1.92
N HIS A 9 -22.45 -6.88 -1.56
CA HIS A 9 -22.89 -6.96 -0.16
C HIS A 9 -22.19 -8.11 0.58
N HIS A 10 -22.02 -9.29 -0.04
CA HIS A 10 -21.27 -10.38 0.60
C HIS A 10 -19.78 -10.05 0.76
N LEU A 11 -19.17 -9.40 -0.23
CA LEU A 11 -17.77 -8.99 -0.15
C LEU A 11 -17.57 -7.96 0.97
N GLU A 12 -18.40 -6.93 1.01
CA GLU A 12 -18.34 -5.90 2.03
C GLU A 12 -18.66 -6.45 3.42
N ALA A 13 -19.68 -7.31 3.55
CA ALA A 13 -20.00 -7.97 4.82
C ALA A 13 -18.80 -8.78 5.35
N LEU A 14 -18.12 -9.54 4.48
CA LEU A 14 -16.91 -10.28 4.87
C LEU A 14 -15.76 -9.35 5.27
N LEU A 15 -15.48 -8.33 4.46
CA LEU A 15 -14.34 -7.43 4.68
C LEU A 15 -14.54 -6.56 5.92
N PHE A 16 -15.70 -5.95 6.08
CA PHE A 16 -16.01 -5.12 7.25
C PHE A 16 -16.21 -5.94 8.51
N GLY A 17 -16.85 -7.10 8.40
CA GLY A 17 -17.05 -8.00 9.54
C GLY A 17 -15.73 -8.56 10.06
N GLN A 18 -14.86 -9.07 9.17
CA GLN A 18 -13.51 -9.51 9.57
C GLN A 18 -12.60 -8.36 10.00
N ALA A 19 -13.00 -7.11 9.77
CA ALA A 19 -12.31 -5.93 10.28
C ALA A 19 -12.89 -5.40 11.61
N GLY A 20 -13.91 -6.08 12.16
CA GLY A 20 -14.59 -5.67 13.40
C GLY A 20 -15.45 -4.42 13.26
N LEU A 21 -15.79 -4.01 12.03
CA LEU A 21 -16.51 -2.76 11.75
C LEU A 21 -18.04 -2.92 11.75
N LEU A 22 -18.56 -4.13 11.96
CA LEU A 22 -19.99 -4.45 11.96
C LEU A 22 -20.55 -4.81 13.34
N GLU A 23 -19.80 -4.57 14.42
CA GLU A 23 -20.21 -4.95 15.79
C GLU A 23 -21.01 -3.85 16.52
N SER A 24 -21.09 -2.63 15.97
CA SER A 24 -21.87 -1.54 16.56
C SER A 24 -23.37 -1.65 16.26
N ALA A 25 -24.18 -0.90 17.00
CA ALA A 25 -25.55 -0.60 16.61
C ALA A 25 -25.56 0.33 15.40
N PHE A 26 -26.52 0.13 14.49
CA PHE A 26 -26.68 0.94 13.28
C PHE A 26 -28.14 1.33 13.11
N GLU A 27 -28.38 2.51 12.56
CA GLU A 27 -29.72 3.03 12.24
C GLU A 27 -30.04 2.86 10.74
N ASP A 28 -29.02 2.97 9.88
CA ASP A 28 -29.17 2.84 8.43
C ASP A 28 -29.39 1.38 7.98
N ASP A 29 -30.24 1.20 6.97
CA ASP A 29 -30.55 -0.12 6.39
C ASP A 29 -29.33 -0.85 5.82
N TYR A 30 -28.38 -0.10 5.24
CA TYR A 30 -27.21 -0.66 4.58
C TYR A 30 -26.26 -1.40 5.55
N PRO A 31 -25.73 -0.78 6.63
CA PRO A 31 -24.93 -1.51 7.62
C PRO A 31 -25.72 -2.61 8.35
N LEU A 32 -27.03 -2.45 8.57
CA LEU A 32 -27.86 -3.52 9.14
C LEU A 32 -27.92 -4.76 8.23
N LEU A 33 -28.07 -4.54 6.92
CA LEU A 33 -27.96 -5.59 5.91
C LEU A 33 -26.59 -6.29 6.00
N LEU A 34 -25.49 -5.53 5.96
CA LEU A 34 -24.15 -6.10 6.01
C LEU A 34 -23.88 -6.89 7.30
N GLN A 35 -24.36 -6.40 8.45
CA GLN A 35 -24.23 -7.08 9.73
C GLN A 35 -24.96 -8.44 9.72
N ARG A 36 -26.17 -8.50 9.15
CA ARG A 36 -26.92 -9.75 9.00
C ARG A 36 -26.20 -10.74 8.10
N GLU A 37 -25.74 -10.28 6.92
CA GLU A 37 -25.01 -11.12 5.96
C GLU A 37 -23.71 -11.66 6.58
N TYR A 38 -22.97 -10.80 7.30
CA TYR A 38 -21.73 -11.21 7.96
C TYR A 38 -21.97 -12.26 9.04
N ARG A 39 -22.97 -12.08 9.93
CA ARG A 39 -23.30 -13.08 10.97
C ARG A 39 -23.62 -14.45 10.37
N TYR A 40 -24.31 -14.48 9.24
CA TYR A 40 -24.57 -15.73 8.52
C TYR A 40 -23.27 -16.34 7.96
N LEU A 41 -22.46 -15.55 7.26
CA LEU A 41 -21.21 -16.01 6.65
C LEU A 41 -20.16 -16.43 7.68
N GLN A 42 -20.08 -15.73 8.82
CA GLN A 42 -19.21 -16.04 9.93
C GLN A 42 -19.49 -17.45 10.45
N LYS A 43 -20.76 -17.79 10.70
CA LYS A 43 -21.18 -19.14 11.10
C LYS A 43 -20.90 -20.16 10.01
N LYS A 44 -21.31 -19.87 8.77
CA LYS A 44 -21.16 -20.78 7.62
C LYS A 44 -19.69 -21.14 7.33
N LEU A 45 -18.78 -20.19 7.52
CA LEU A 45 -17.35 -20.34 7.19
C LEU A 45 -16.47 -20.50 8.43
N SER A 46 -17.06 -20.59 9.63
CA SER A 46 -16.35 -20.67 10.92
C SER A 46 -15.30 -19.57 11.10
N LEU A 47 -15.62 -18.34 10.68
CA LEU A 47 -14.69 -17.22 10.73
C LEU A 47 -14.45 -16.80 12.17
N GLN A 48 -13.18 -16.56 12.49
CA GLN A 48 -12.77 -16.00 13.77
C GLN A 48 -12.74 -14.46 13.66
N PRO A 49 -13.29 -13.74 14.65
CA PRO A 49 -13.19 -12.28 14.71
C PRO A 49 -11.73 -11.82 14.74
N VAL A 50 -11.49 -10.60 14.27
CA VAL A 50 -10.17 -9.97 14.41
C VAL A 50 -9.91 -9.61 15.87
N ALA A 51 -8.70 -9.88 16.35
CA ALA A 51 -8.30 -9.58 17.73
C ALA A 51 -7.99 -8.10 17.96
N VAL A 52 -7.57 -7.38 16.90
CA VAL A 52 -7.11 -5.99 16.98
C VAL A 52 -8.04 -5.10 16.16
N PRO A 53 -8.65 -4.06 16.75
CA PRO A 53 -9.52 -3.15 16.02
C PRO A 53 -8.72 -2.26 15.07
N LEU A 54 -9.35 -1.90 13.95
CA LEU A 54 -8.79 -0.94 13.01
C LEU A 54 -8.62 0.45 13.64
N GLN A 55 -7.51 1.10 13.31
CA GLN A 55 -7.20 2.45 13.76
C GLN A 55 -7.55 3.46 12.67
N PHE A 56 -8.31 4.49 13.03
CA PHE A 56 -8.67 5.61 12.15
C PHE A 56 -7.86 6.89 12.45
N LEU A 57 -7.11 6.89 13.56
CA LEU A 57 -6.39 8.06 14.05
C LEU A 57 -5.35 8.56 13.04
N ARG A 58 -5.24 9.89 12.87
CA ARG A 58 -4.31 10.58 11.96
C ARG A 58 -4.51 10.31 10.46
N MET A 59 -5.63 9.71 10.06
CA MET A 59 -5.98 9.53 8.65
C MET A 59 -6.87 10.67 8.13
N ARG A 60 -6.77 10.96 6.84
CA ARG A 60 -7.76 11.81 6.14
C ARG A 60 -9.00 10.96 5.80
N PRO A 61 -10.21 11.52 5.78
CA PRO A 61 -11.44 10.74 5.55
C PRO A 61 -11.45 9.87 4.29
N GLY A 62 -10.87 10.33 3.18
CA GLY A 62 -10.76 9.54 1.95
C GLY A 62 -9.81 8.33 2.04
N ASN A 63 -9.00 8.25 3.08
CA ASN A 63 -8.09 7.12 3.36
C ASN A 63 -8.60 6.22 4.49
N PHE A 64 -9.80 6.47 5.02
CA PHE A 64 -10.33 5.64 6.09
C PHE A 64 -10.47 4.18 5.68
N PRO A 65 -10.22 3.23 6.60
CA PRO A 65 -10.37 1.80 6.33
C PRO A 65 -11.73 1.43 5.74
N THR A 66 -12.80 2.08 6.15
CA THR A 66 -14.15 1.91 5.60
C THR A 66 -14.18 2.12 4.08
N ILE A 67 -13.62 3.24 3.61
CA ILE A 67 -13.54 3.56 2.18
C ILE A 67 -12.61 2.59 1.46
N ARG A 68 -11.45 2.29 2.03
CA ARG A 68 -10.45 1.40 1.40
C ARG A 68 -10.96 -0.04 1.26
N LEU A 69 -11.69 -0.55 2.25
CA LEU A 69 -12.27 -1.88 2.20
C LEU A 69 -13.44 -1.94 1.21
N SER A 70 -14.27 -0.90 1.08
CA SER A 70 -15.29 -0.85 0.03
C SER A 70 -14.66 -0.83 -1.37
N GLN A 71 -13.62 -0.02 -1.58
CA GLN A 71 -12.88 0.00 -2.85
C GLN A 71 -12.24 -1.35 -3.16
N LEU A 72 -11.72 -2.04 -2.14
CA LEU A 72 -11.21 -3.41 -2.28
C LEU A 72 -12.33 -4.40 -2.65
N ALA A 73 -13.52 -4.26 -2.08
CA ALA A 73 -14.69 -5.08 -2.42
C ALA A 73 -15.06 -4.89 -3.90
N ALA A 74 -15.14 -3.64 -4.37
CA ALA A 74 -15.38 -3.31 -5.77
C ALA A 74 -14.30 -3.88 -6.70
N LEU A 75 -13.02 -3.77 -6.31
CA LEU A 75 -11.89 -4.36 -7.04
C LEU A 75 -12.01 -5.88 -7.17
N ILE A 76 -12.36 -6.58 -6.09
CA ILE A 76 -12.54 -8.04 -6.09
C ILE A 76 -13.76 -8.46 -6.93
N GLN A 77 -14.82 -7.65 -6.92
CA GLN A 77 -16.02 -7.91 -7.72
C GLN A 77 -15.72 -7.79 -9.22
N GLN A 78 -15.03 -6.71 -9.63
CA GLN A 78 -14.72 -6.43 -11.03
C GLN A 78 -13.59 -7.33 -11.59
N SER A 79 -12.59 -7.64 -10.78
CA SER A 79 -11.40 -8.35 -11.25
C SER A 79 -11.49 -9.87 -11.00
N SER A 80 -11.48 -10.64 -12.08
CA SER A 80 -10.99 -12.02 -12.04
C SER A 80 -9.47 -12.01 -12.26
N HIS A 81 -8.73 -12.61 -11.33
CA HIS A 81 -7.29 -12.88 -11.47
C HIS A 81 -6.39 -11.65 -11.69
N ILE A 82 -6.51 -10.62 -10.85
CA ILE A 82 -5.66 -9.41 -10.94
C ILE A 82 -4.16 -9.74 -10.95
N PHE A 83 -3.74 -10.76 -10.22
CA PHE A 83 -2.35 -11.19 -10.18
C PHE A 83 -1.88 -11.77 -11.52
N SER A 84 -2.68 -12.61 -12.19
CA SER A 84 -2.34 -13.12 -13.53
C SER A 84 -2.23 -11.98 -14.54
N LYS A 85 -3.18 -11.02 -14.51
CA LYS A 85 -3.11 -9.82 -15.34
C LYS A 85 -1.84 -9.01 -15.08
N LEU A 86 -1.43 -8.89 -13.82
CA LEU A 86 -0.20 -8.20 -13.42
C LEU A 86 1.05 -8.84 -14.06
N LEU A 87 1.11 -10.17 -14.07
CA LEU A 87 2.23 -10.91 -14.67
C LEU A 87 2.32 -10.63 -16.18
N GLU A 88 1.19 -10.63 -16.88
CA GLU A 88 1.10 -10.42 -18.33
C GLU A 88 1.28 -8.96 -18.77
N THR A 89 1.04 -7.99 -17.88
CA THR A 89 1.01 -6.56 -18.23
C THR A 89 2.38 -5.94 -18.23
N GLU A 90 2.95 -5.58 -19.37
CA GLU A 90 4.29 -4.98 -19.42
C GLU A 90 4.33 -3.49 -19.04
N GLN A 91 3.35 -2.73 -19.49
CA GLN A 91 3.31 -1.27 -19.33
C GLN A 91 2.64 -0.88 -18.03
N LEU A 92 3.32 -0.04 -17.24
CA LEU A 92 2.79 0.47 -15.98
C LEU A 92 1.50 1.29 -16.17
N SER A 93 1.38 2.01 -17.29
CA SER A 93 0.17 2.76 -17.65
C SER A 93 -1.08 1.87 -17.66
N ALA A 94 -0.97 0.63 -18.15
CA ALA A 94 -2.07 -0.32 -18.19
C ALA A 94 -2.47 -0.82 -16.79
N VAL A 95 -1.53 -0.90 -15.85
CA VAL A 95 -1.80 -1.31 -14.46
C VAL A 95 -2.74 -0.32 -13.77
N THR A 96 -2.67 0.97 -14.11
CA THR A 96 -3.53 1.98 -13.48
C THR A 96 -5.02 1.73 -13.74
N SER A 97 -5.36 1.20 -14.92
CA SER A 97 -6.74 0.84 -15.30
C SER A 97 -7.33 -0.28 -14.44
N PHE A 98 -6.50 -1.10 -13.80
CA PHE A 98 -6.98 -2.17 -12.91
C PHE A 98 -7.62 -1.61 -11.64
N PHE A 99 -7.28 -0.37 -11.29
CA PHE A 99 -7.74 0.31 -10.09
C PHE A 99 -8.80 1.38 -10.39
N ASP A 100 -9.36 1.38 -11.61
CA ASP A 100 -10.52 2.21 -11.96
C ASP A 100 -11.80 1.62 -11.34
N VAL A 101 -11.89 1.76 -10.02
CA VAL A 101 -12.98 1.26 -9.18
C VAL A 101 -13.53 2.39 -8.32
N SER A 102 -14.83 2.34 -8.06
CA SER A 102 -15.51 3.21 -7.11
C SER A 102 -16.13 2.36 -6.01
N ALA A 103 -16.14 2.88 -4.78
CA ALA A 103 -17.00 2.34 -3.73
C ALA A 103 -18.47 2.40 -4.18
N ASN A 104 -19.32 1.54 -3.61
CA ASN A 104 -20.75 1.54 -3.93
C ASN A 104 -21.47 2.84 -3.48
N ASP A 105 -22.73 2.96 -3.87
CA ASP A 105 -23.53 4.18 -3.70
C ASP A 105 -23.65 4.68 -2.25
N PHE A 106 -23.78 3.77 -1.27
CA PHE A 106 -23.85 4.16 0.15
C PHE A 106 -22.62 4.99 0.54
N TRP A 107 -21.45 4.59 0.07
CA TRP A 107 -20.19 5.24 0.38
C TRP A 107 -20.01 6.59 -0.32
N HIS A 108 -20.77 6.93 -1.36
CA HIS A 108 -20.70 8.27 -1.95
C HIS A 108 -21.17 9.35 -0.97
N TYR A 109 -22.00 8.96 0.00
CA TYR A 109 -22.59 9.82 1.03
C TYR A 109 -21.97 9.60 2.42
N HIS A 110 -20.97 8.73 2.57
CA HIS A 110 -20.42 8.38 3.88
C HIS A 110 -18.89 8.29 3.87
N TYR A 111 -18.27 8.63 5.00
CA TYR A 111 -16.86 8.31 5.28
C TYR A 111 -16.73 7.11 6.21
N THR A 112 -17.68 6.94 7.11
CA THR A 112 -17.84 5.74 7.97
C THR A 112 -19.32 5.41 8.07
N PHE A 113 -19.68 4.28 8.66
CA PHE A 113 -21.09 3.95 8.92
C PHE A 113 -21.83 4.97 9.81
N HIS A 114 -21.10 5.81 10.55
CA HIS A 114 -21.66 6.81 11.47
C HIS A 114 -21.37 8.26 11.05
N LEU A 115 -20.66 8.45 9.93
CA LEU A 115 -20.22 9.77 9.48
C LEU A 115 -20.61 9.97 8.02
N SER A 116 -21.66 10.77 7.82
CA SER A 116 -22.10 11.20 6.51
C SER A 116 -21.15 12.24 5.89
N SER A 117 -21.27 12.42 4.59
CA SER A 117 -20.48 13.35 3.79
C SER A 117 -21.32 13.88 2.63
N PRO A 118 -21.02 15.09 2.11
CA PRO A 118 -21.56 15.52 0.82
C PRO A 118 -21.26 14.48 -0.26
N PHE A 119 -22.18 14.37 -1.23
CA PHE A 119 -22.04 13.44 -2.33
C PHE A 119 -20.67 13.58 -3.02
N LYS A 120 -19.92 12.48 -3.04
CA LYS A 120 -18.68 12.38 -3.81
C LYS A 120 -18.37 10.92 -4.10
N PRO A 121 -18.25 10.51 -5.38
CA PRO A 121 -17.77 9.19 -5.74
C PRO A 121 -16.42 8.89 -5.06
N LYS A 122 -16.32 7.73 -4.42
CA LYS A 122 -15.10 7.35 -3.69
C LYS A 122 -14.23 6.47 -4.59
N THR A 123 -13.51 7.11 -5.50
CA THR A 123 -12.57 6.46 -6.42
C THR A 123 -11.13 6.47 -5.89
N LEU A 124 -10.25 5.70 -6.51
CA LEU A 124 -8.81 5.75 -6.25
C LEU A 124 -8.16 6.91 -7.01
N GLY A 125 -7.47 7.79 -6.30
CA GLY A 125 -6.67 8.84 -6.92
C GLY A 125 -5.33 8.32 -7.43
N ALA A 126 -4.72 9.03 -8.38
CA ALA A 126 -3.42 8.66 -8.98
C ALA A 126 -2.35 8.37 -7.92
N ASP A 127 -2.19 9.25 -6.91
CA ASP A 127 -1.23 9.05 -5.82
C ASP A 127 -1.50 7.75 -5.02
N SER A 128 -2.77 7.37 -4.84
CA SER A 128 -3.11 6.12 -4.15
C SER A 128 -2.70 4.91 -4.97
N ILE A 129 -2.95 4.95 -6.29
CA ILE A 129 -2.56 3.89 -7.22
C ILE A 129 -1.04 3.76 -7.25
N GLN A 130 -0.31 4.86 -7.37
CA GLN A 130 1.15 4.86 -7.32
C GLN A 130 1.68 4.24 -6.01
N ASN A 131 1.10 4.62 -4.87
CA ASN A 131 1.47 4.03 -3.58
C ASN A 131 1.23 2.52 -3.54
N ILE A 132 0.12 2.02 -4.12
CA ILE A 132 -0.16 0.58 -4.23
C ILE A 132 0.87 -0.10 -5.13
N VAL A 133 1.26 0.51 -6.24
CA VAL A 133 2.29 -0.07 -7.12
C VAL A 133 3.62 -0.18 -6.38
N ILE A 134 4.05 0.90 -5.71
CA ILE A 134 5.35 0.98 -5.02
C ILE A 134 5.40 0.01 -3.83
N ASN A 135 4.38 0.02 -2.97
CA ASN A 135 4.42 -0.70 -1.70
C ASN A 135 3.85 -2.12 -1.77
N THR A 136 3.13 -2.46 -2.84
CA THR A 136 2.45 -3.77 -2.94
C THR A 136 2.81 -4.49 -4.23
N LEU A 137 2.54 -3.91 -5.40
CA LEU A 137 2.65 -4.65 -6.65
C LEU A 137 4.10 -4.93 -7.04
N ALA A 138 4.99 -3.93 -6.98
CA ALA A 138 6.40 -4.12 -7.30
C ALA A 138 7.08 -5.10 -6.33
N PRO A 139 6.91 -5.02 -4.99
CA PRO A 139 7.45 -6.02 -4.07
C PRO A 139 6.93 -7.43 -4.32
N VAL A 140 5.62 -7.59 -4.54
CA VAL A 140 5.02 -8.91 -4.83
C VAL A 140 5.53 -9.47 -6.15
N LEU A 141 5.65 -8.65 -7.19
CA LEU A 141 6.17 -9.06 -8.49
C LEU A 141 7.65 -9.47 -8.40
N PHE A 142 8.46 -8.70 -7.69
CA PHE A 142 9.86 -9.02 -7.46
C PHE A 142 10.01 -10.32 -6.66
N ALA A 143 9.25 -10.49 -5.57
CA ALA A 143 9.25 -11.70 -4.76
C ALA A 143 8.81 -12.93 -5.56
N TYR A 144 7.81 -12.78 -6.44
CA TYR A 144 7.40 -13.84 -7.35
C TYR A 144 8.51 -14.23 -8.34
N GLY A 145 9.19 -13.25 -8.93
CA GLY A 145 10.36 -13.48 -9.78
C GLY A 145 11.48 -14.21 -9.05
N LEU A 146 11.78 -13.81 -7.82
CA LEU A 146 12.75 -14.48 -6.97
C LEU A 146 12.35 -15.94 -6.68
N HIS A 147 11.10 -16.16 -6.27
CA HIS A 147 10.61 -17.50 -5.92
C HIS A 147 10.63 -18.46 -7.12
N GLN A 148 10.25 -17.97 -8.30
CA GLN A 148 10.16 -18.76 -9.53
C GLN A 148 11.47 -18.83 -10.32
N GLY A 149 12.53 -18.13 -9.89
CA GLY A 149 13.79 -18.03 -10.65
C GLY A 149 13.64 -17.28 -11.99
N LYS A 150 12.71 -16.33 -12.05
CA LYS A 150 12.36 -15.58 -13.26
C LYS A 150 12.83 -14.13 -13.15
N GLU A 151 14.00 -13.86 -13.73
CA GLU A 151 14.62 -12.53 -13.67
C GLU A 151 13.77 -11.44 -14.35
N GLU A 152 13.01 -11.80 -15.39
CA GLU A 152 12.09 -10.90 -16.10
C GLU A 152 11.14 -10.14 -15.16
N PHE A 153 10.63 -10.79 -14.11
CA PHE A 153 9.71 -10.16 -13.16
C PHE A 153 10.42 -9.26 -12.16
N LYS A 154 11.68 -9.58 -11.82
CA LYS A 154 12.51 -8.74 -10.96
C LYS A 154 12.86 -7.46 -11.71
N GLU A 155 13.34 -7.56 -12.94
CA GLU A 155 13.64 -6.42 -13.79
C GLU A 155 12.41 -5.55 -14.05
N LYS A 156 11.27 -6.17 -14.35
CA LYS A 156 10.00 -5.46 -14.53
C LYS A 156 9.58 -4.66 -13.30
N ALA A 157 9.70 -5.24 -12.09
CA ALA A 157 9.41 -4.53 -10.85
C ALA A 157 10.33 -3.32 -10.64
N LEU A 158 11.63 -3.47 -10.89
CA LEU A 158 12.60 -2.36 -10.79
C LEU A 158 12.36 -1.27 -11.85
N ARG A 159 11.99 -1.68 -13.06
CA ARG A 159 11.61 -0.78 -14.15
C ARG A 159 10.39 0.06 -13.77
N TRP A 160 9.34 -0.55 -13.23
CA TRP A 160 8.17 0.19 -12.76
C TRP A 160 8.50 1.20 -11.66
N LEU A 161 9.37 0.84 -10.70
CA LEU A 161 9.82 1.80 -9.68
C LEU A 161 10.62 2.97 -10.28
N SER A 162 11.33 2.74 -11.39
CA SER A 162 12.09 3.77 -12.10
C SER A 162 11.20 4.71 -12.93
N GLU A 163 9.99 4.27 -13.33
CA GLU A 163 9.01 5.07 -14.05
C GLU A 163 8.13 5.94 -13.14
N LEU A 164 8.04 5.59 -11.85
CA LEU A 164 7.21 6.30 -10.88
C LEU A 164 7.93 7.48 -10.23
N ALA A 165 7.16 8.50 -9.84
CA ALA A 165 7.68 9.65 -9.11
C ALA A 165 8.20 9.25 -7.72
N ALA A 166 9.26 9.92 -7.27
CA ALA A 166 9.82 9.70 -5.94
C ALA A 166 8.79 9.95 -4.82
N GLU A 167 8.82 9.08 -3.82
CA GLU A 167 7.98 9.22 -2.64
C GLU A 167 8.41 10.41 -1.77
N LYS A 168 7.40 11.05 -1.17
CA LYS A 168 7.60 12.21 -0.31
C LYS A 168 7.24 11.86 1.12
N ASN A 169 8.26 11.64 1.94
CA ASN A 169 8.11 11.40 3.37
C ASN A 169 9.20 12.14 4.17
N SER A 170 9.20 11.98 5.50
CA SER A 170 10.18 12.63 6.38
C SER A 170 11.62 12.18 6.09
N ILE A 171 11.82 10.92 5.68
CA ILE A 171 13.13 10.35 5.35
C ILE A 171 13.67 10.98 4.06
N THR A 172 12.90 10.95 2.97
CA THR A 172 13.34 11.50 1.68
C THR A 172 13.55 13.02 1.76
N ARG A 173 12.76 13.71 2.58
CA ARG A 173 12.99 15.13 2.91
C ARG A 173 14.33 15.35 3.61
N GLY A 174 14.68 14.49 4.57
CA GLY A 174 15.97 14.54 5.27
C GLY A 174 17.15 14.44 4.30
N PHE A 175 17.11 13.48 3.37
CA PHE A 175 18.13 13.36 2.33
C PHE A 175 18.16 14.56 1.37
N SER A 176 17.00 15.09 0.99
CA SER A 176 16.93 16.28 0.15
C SER A 176 17.59 17.50 0.81
N LEU A 177 17.48 17.65 2.13
CA LEU A 177 18.16 18.72 2.88
C LEU A 177 19.68 18.55 2.89
N LEU A 178 20.18 17.31 2.76
CA LEU A 178 21.59 17.00 2.59
C LEU A 178 22.07 17.14 1.13
N GLY A 179 21.20 17.61 0.22
CA GLY A 179 21.51 17.76 -1.20
C GLY A 179 21.33 16.50 -2.04
N ILE A 180 20.85 15.40 -1.47
CA ILE A 180 20.59 14.15 -2.19
C ILE A 180 19.15 14.16 -2.73
N LYS A 181 19.01 14.24 -4.05
CA LYS A 181 17.71 14.31 -4.72
C LYS A 181 17.27 12.93 -5.22
N SER A 182 16.05 12.52 -4.88
CA SER A 182 15.36 11.38 -5.49
C SER A 182 14.52 11.87 -6.66
N LYS A 183 14.67 11.24 -7.83
CA LYS A 183 13.84 11.53 -9.01
C LYS A 183 12.71 10.52 -9.14
N THR A 184 12.99 9.26 -8.84
CA THR A 184 12.06 8.14 -9.05
C THR A 184 11.71 7.44 -7.75
N ALA A 185 10.68 6.58 -7.77
CA ALA A 185 10.33 5.73 -6.63
C ALA A 185 11.46 4.74 -6.30
N PHE A 186 12.21 4.29 -7.31
CA PHE A 186 13.42 3.48 -7.13
C PHE A 186 14.44 4.20 -6.24
N ASP A 187 14.72 5.48 -6.52
CA ASP A 187 15.64 6.28 -5.71
C ASP A 187 15.13 6.46 -4.28
N SER A 188 13.84 6.79 -4.10
CA SER A 188 13.28 7.01 -2.78
C SER A 188 13.27 5.74 -1.94
N GLN A 189 12.91 4.59 -2.53
CA GLN A 189 12.92 3.30 -1.84
C GLN A 189 14.33 2.90 -1.41
N ALA A 190 15.34 3.10 -2.26
CA ALA A 190 16.74 2.85 -1.90
C ALA A 190 17.19 3.70 -0.70
N LEU A 191 16.81 4.98 -0.65
CA LEU A 191 17.15 5.88 0.47
C LEU A 191 16.38 5.54 1.74
N ILE A 192 15.12 5.14 1.62
CA ILE A 192 14.30 4.70 2.76
C ILE A 192 14.93 3.45 3.39
N GLU A 193 15.27 2.46 2.58
CA GLU A 193 15.94 1.23 3.02
C GLU A 193 17.30 1.54 3.68
N LEU A 194 18.12 2.38 3.03
CA LEU A 194 19.39 2.84 3.58
C LEU A 194 19.21 3.50 4.96
N LYS A 195 18.21 4.35 5.12
CA LYS A 195 17.95 5.03 6.38
C LYS A 195 17.50 4.06 7.47
N ASN A 196 16.57 3.16 7.16
CA ASN A 196 15.99 2.26 8.13
C ASN A 196 16.99 1.19 8.56
N GLU A 197 17.63 0.50 7.61
CA GLU A 197 18.45 -0.68 7.90
C GLU A 197 19.90 -0.37 8.28
N TYR A 198 20.42 0.82 7.89
CA TYR A 198 21.80 1.19 8.15
C TYR A 198 21.95 2.43 9.00
N CYS A 199 21.48 3.59 8.52
CA CYS A 199 21.77 4.87 9.17
C CYS A 199 21.17 4.96 10.58
N SER A 200 19.93 4.51 10.77
CA SER A 200 19.26 4.57 12.07
C SER A 200 19.89 3.62 13.10
N HIS A 201 20.49 2.53 12.63
CA HIS A 201 21.24 1.58 13.45
C HIS A 201 22.75 1.88 13.53
N LYS A 202 23.22 2.99 12.95
CA LYS A 202 24.65 3.39 12.90
C LYS A 202 25.56 2.33 12.27
N ARG A 203 25.07 1.52 11.33
CA ARG A 203 25.83 0.45 10.65
C ARG A 203 26.70 0.96 9.50
N CYS A 204 27.34 2.13 9.66
CA CYS A 204 28.06 2.81 8.58
C CYS A 204 29.19 1.97 7.97
N LEU A 205 29.89 1.15 8.78
CA LEU A 205 30.95 0.24 8.31
C LEU A 205 30.45 -0.90 7.41
N HIS A 206 29.14 -1.22 7.47
CA HIS A 206 28.53 -2.29 6.66
C HIS A 206 27.74 -1.70 5.48
N CYS A 207 27.65 -0.38 5.39
CA CYS A 207 27.00 0.34 4.31
C CYS A 207 28.05 0.75 3.27
N ALA A 208 27.83 0.44 1.99
CA ALA A 208 28.77 0.86 0.94
C ALA A 208 28.98 2.40 0.91
N VAL A 209 27.91 3.17 1.12
CA VAL A 209 27.98 4.65 1.20
C VAL A 209 28.76 5.08 2.44
N GLY A 210 28.43 4.52 3.61
CA GLY A 210 29.08 4.86 4.87
C GLY A 210 30.57 4.53 4.88
N ALA A 211 30.94 3.33 4.41
CA ALA A 211 32.33 2.89 4.28
C ALA A 211 33.13 3.80 3.33
N SER A 212 32.53 4.23 2.21
CA SER A 212 33.14 5.16 1.27
C SER A 212 33.41 6.54 1.89
N LEU A 213 32.43 7.07 2.64
CA LEU A 213 32.57 8.37 3.33
C LEU A 213 33.67 8.34 4.40
N LEU A 214 33.69 7.30 5.25
CA LEU A 214 34.69 7.16 6.31
C LEU A 214 36.10 6.99 5.74
N LYS A 215 36.26 6.24 4.64
CA LYS A 215 37.55 6.11 3.96
C LYS A 215 38.04 7.46 3.42
N ARG A 216 37.14 8.28 2.88
CA ARG A 216 37.47 9.63 2.39
C ARG A 216 37.87 10.57 3.52
N GLU A 217 37.20 10.51 4.67
CA GLU A 217 37.55 11.30 5.85
C GLU A 217 38.90 10.87 6.44
N ALA A 218 39.15 9.57 6.55
CA ALA A 218 40.44 9.05 7.01
C ALA A 218 41.59 9.56 6.12
N TYR A 219 41.42 9.53 4.81
CA TYR A 219 42.42 10.06 3.87
C TYR A 219 42.66 11.57 4.05
N ARG A 220 41.60 12.36 4.23
CA ARG A 220 41.70 13.81 4.50
C ARG A 220 42.38 14.13 5.83
N ALA A 221 42.13 13.33 6.87
CA ALA A 221 42.77 13.51 8.17
C ALA A 221 44.28 13.27 8.10
N VAL A 222 44.72 12.29 7.29
CA VAL A 222 46.13 12.04 7.00
C VAL A 222 46.74 13.22 6.24
N GLU A 223 46.08 13.72 5.18
CA GLU A 223 46.56 14.89 4.42
C GLU A 223 46.63 16.17 5.26
N ALA A 224 45.73 16.33 6.23
CA ALA A 224 45.73 17.47 7.16
C ALA A 224 46.73 17.35 8.32
N GLY A 225 47.54 16.28 8.37
CA GLY A 225 48.53 16.06 9.43
C GLY A 225 47.93 15.71 10.80
N LEU A 226 46.64 15.32 10.84
CA LEU A 226 45.91 14.99 12.06
C LEU A 226 45.92 13.48 12.39
N GLY A 227 46.52 12.65 11.52
CA GLY A 227 46.69 11.22 11.73
C GLY A 227 47.96 10.89 12.51
N LYS A 228 47.88 10.82 13.83
CA LYS A 228 48.74 9.97 14.67
C LYS A 228 47.89 8.89 15.33
#